data_AF-A0A355DM57-F1
#
_entry.id   AF-A0A355DM57-F1
#
_cell.length_a   1.000
_cell.length_b   1.000
_cell.length_c   1.000
_cell.angle_alpha   90.00
_cell.angle_beta   90.00
_cell.angle_gamma   90.00
#
_symmetry.space_group_name_H-M   'P 1'
#
loop_
_entity.id
_entity.type
_entity.pdbx_description
1 polymer ?
#
loop_
_entity_poly.entity_id
_entity_poly.type
_entity_poly.pdbx_seq_one_letter_code
_entity_poly.pdbx_strand_id
1 'polypeptide(L)'
;MIRIQVSDGNGILTNDQELNGFGLTFDGGRRFNTTTPVTVSGINVTRSLFTPAGTNYMRYIDTFTNTSNSALNLLVAWGGDLGSDSSTTVAATASGDLTIGTNDTWALTIENDGGLFNPAGPANDPPVGYVVGNNSILSSIGDYDSNPFVNSWPGNGNDDLAFVYNLSLQAGQSTSLAYFLYRGLEENITGPLGQQPTTGQEIALAQTVLANLAQNPNFSDLTPQQRGMIANFTTPAATVPEPASTLGLLAVGAIGATSALKRKNKQN
;
A
#
# COMPACT_ATOMS: atom_id res chain seq x y z
N MET A 1 2.61 9.94 -7.34
CA MET A 1 2.45 9.64 -8.78
C MET A 1 2.84 8.17 -9.05
N ILE A 2 2.70 7.66 -10.27
CA ILE A 2 3.09 6.27 -10.60
C ILE A 2 3.65 6.19 -12.02
N ARG A 3 4.81 5.52 -12.16
CA ARG A 3 5.38 5.10 -13.45
C ARG A 3 5.44 3.57 -13.50
N ILE A 4 5.41 3.01 -14.71
CA ILE A 4 5.55 1.57 -14.92
C ILE A 4 6.52 1.23 -16.06
N GLN A 5 7.16 0.07 -15.94
CA GLN A 5 7.83 -0.61 -17.04
C GLN A 5 7.20 -2.00 -17.20
N VAL A 6 6.81 -2.36 -18.42
CA VAL A 6 6.20 -3.65 -18.75
C VAL A 6 7.14 -4.42 -19.66
N SER A 7 7.39 -5.70 -19.35
CA SER A 7 8.16 -6.61 -20.19
C SER A 7 7.51 -7.99 -20.26
N ASP A 8 7.85 -8.73 -21.31
CA ASP A 8 7.52 -10.15 -21.48
C ASP A 8 8.80 -10.99 -21.60
N GLY A 9 8.67 -12.26 -22.00
CA GLY A 9 9.83 -13.14 -22.23
C GLY A 9 10.72 -12.72 -23.41
N ASN A 10 10.29 -11.77 -24.24
CA ASN A 10 11.00 -11.32 -25.45
C ASN A 10 11.64 -9.93 -25.27
N GLY A 11 11.23 -9.15 -24.28
CA GLY A 11 11.86 -7.87 -23.96
C GLY A 11 10.91 -6.86 -23.31
N ILE A 12 11.34 -5.60 -23.28
CA ILE A 12 10.55 -4.48 -22.75
C ILE A 12 9.49 -4.07 -23.79
N LEU A 13 8.23 -4.07 -23.38
CA LEU A 13 7.08 -3.60 -24.17
C LEU A 13 6.82 -2.11 -23.94
N THR A 14 7.01 -1.64 -22.71
CA THR A 14 6.92 -0.24 -22.35
C THR A 14 7.98 0.08 -21.31
N ASN A 15 8.69 1.17 -21.53
CA ASN A 15 9.72 1.67 -20.63
C ASN A 15 9.25 2.98 -20.01
N ASP A 16 9.40 3.12 -18.69
CA ASP A 16 9.25 4.38 -17.95
C ASP A 16 8.02 5.22 -18.31
N GLN A 17 6.85 4.58 -18.29
CA GLN A 17 5.60 5.25 -18.61
C GLN A 17 4.92 5.77 -17.34
N GLU A 18 4.88 7.09 -17.20
CA GLU A 18 4.03 7.73 -16.20
C GLU A 18 2.55 7.54 -16.54
N LEU A 19 1.76 7.16 -15.53
CA LEU A 19 0.32 6.97 -15.68
C LEU A 19 -0.41 8.19 -15.15
N ASN A 20 -1.26 8.75 -16.00
CA ASN A 20 -2.16 9.85 -15.68
C ASN A 20 -3.57 9.55 -16.21
N GLY A 21 -4.54 10.41 -15.87
CA GLY A 21 -5.89 10.29 -16.41
C GLY A 21 -6.76 9.18 -15.79
N PHE A 22 -6.51 8.79 -14.53
CA PHE A 22 -7.29 7.78 -13.80
C PHE A 22 -8.80 8.05 -13.67
N GLY A 23 -9.31 9.21 -14.11
CA GLY A 23 -10.73 9.54 -14.07
C GLY A 23 -11.35 9.39 -12.67
N LEU A 24 -10.65 9.86 -11.63
CA LEU A 24 -11.08 9.66 -10.25
C LEU A 24 -12.41 10.37 -9.98
N THR A 25 -13.36 9.64 -9.40
CA THR A 25 -14.64 10.19 -8.94
C THR A 25 -14.80 10.00 -7.44
N PHE A 26 -15.22 11.06 -6.77
CA PHE A 26 -15.55 11.04 -5.35
C PHE A 26 -16.86 10.30 -5.12
N ASP A 27 -16.88 9.36 -4.16
CA ASP A 27 -18.06 8.54 -3.86
C ASP A 27 -19.10 9.24 -2.95
N GLY A 28 -18.86 10.50 -2.56
CA GLY A 28 -19.68 11.23 -1.59
C GLY A 28 -19.33 10.92 -0.13
N GLY A 29 -18.44 9.95 0.11
CA GLY A 29 -17.98 9.53 1.43
C GLY A 29 -16.53 9.94 1.66
N ARG A 30 -15.61 8.97 1.57
CA ARG A 30 -14.18 9.15 1.84
C ARG A 30 -13.29 8.53 0.76
N ARG A 31 -13.87 8.13 -0.38
CA ARG A 31 -13.13 7.47 -1.44
C ARG A 31 -13.18 8.22 -2.74
N PHE A 32 -12.10 8.05 -3.49
CA PHE A 32 -12.05 8.36 -4.91
C PHE A 32 -11.74 7.07 -5.65
N ASN A 33 -12.51 6.76 -6.69
CA ASN A 33 -12.30 5.56 -7.49
C ASN A 33 -12.14 5.91 -8.95
N THR A 34 -11.24 5.19 -9.62
CA THR A 34 -11.11 5.23 -11.08
C THR A 34 -12.42 4.91 -11.77
N THR A 35 -12.83 5.76 -12.72
CA THR A 35 -13.93 5.47 -13.65
C THR A 35 -13.45 4.87 -14.97
N THR A 36 -12.23 5.20 -15.38
CA THR A 36 -11.61 4.70 -16.61
C THR A 36 -10.21 4.17 -16.27
N PRO A 37 -9.97 2.84 -16.35
CA PRO A 37 -8.64 2.29 -16.18
C PRO A 37 -7.64 2.89 -17.16
N VAL A 38 -6.40 3.08 -16.71
CA VAL A 38 -5.28 3.44 -17.59
C VAL A 38 -4.71 2.15 -18.16
N THR A 39 -4.72 1.98 -19.47
CA THR A 39 -4.22 0.77 -20.14
C THR A 39 -2.86 1.02 -20.79
N VAL A 40 -1.88 0.19 -20.47
CA VAL A 40 -0.52 0.25 -21.04
C VAL A 40 -0.01 -1.17 -21.27
N SER A 41 0.33 -1.50 -22.52
CA SER A 41 0.97 -2.78 -22.90
C SER A 41 0.36 -4.03 -22.27
N GLY A 42 -0.97 -4.13 -22.31
CA GLY A 42 -1.70 -5.29 -21.76
C GLY A 42 -1.89 -5.28 -20.25
N ILE A 43 -1.53 -4.19 -19.56
CA ILE A 43 -1.85 -3.95 -18.15
C ILE A 43 -2.94 -2.89 -18.05
N ASN A 44 -4.06 -3.23 -17.41
CA ASN A 44 -5.05 -2.26 -16.95
C ASN A 44 -4.73 -1.86 -15.51
N VAL A 45 -4.60 -0.56 -15.28
CA VAL A 45 -4.33 0.02 -13.95
C VAL A 45 -5.52 0.83 -13.48
N THR A 46 -6.01 0.52 -12.28
CA THR A 46 -7.02 1.33 -11.58
C THR A 46 -6.48 1.82 -10.25
N ARG A 47 -6.97 2.98 -9.81
CA ARG A 47 -6.59 3.61 -8.55
C ARG A 47 -7.82 3.85 -7.68
N SER A 48 -7.70 3.49 -6.42
CA SER A 48 -8.61 3.89 -5.34
C SER A 48 -7.84 4.71 -4.32
N LEU A 49 -8.41 5.85 -3.92
CA LEU A 49 -7.92 6.65 -2.80
C LEU A 49 -8.90 6.57 -1.65
N PHE A 50 -8.39 6.61 -0.41
CA PHE A 50 -9.19 6.67 0.80
C PHE A 50 -8.62 7.71 1.76
N THR A 51 -9.44 8.65 2.22
CA THR A 51 -9.08 9.74 3.14
C THR A 51 -9.80 9.57 4.48
N PRO A 52 -9.26 8.78 5.43
CA PRO A 52 -9.91 8.59 6.72
C PRO A 52 -10.13 9.92 7.47
N ALA A 53 -11.22 9.96 8.24
CA ALA A 53 -11.58 11.16 8.99
C ALA A 53 -10.62 11.38 10.17
N GLY A 54 -10.22 12.63 10.40
CA GLY A 54 -9.39 13.00 11.55
C GLY A 54 -7.93 12.51 11.48
N THR A 55 -7.47 12.11 10.29
CA THR A 55 -6.10 11.65 10.08
C THR A 55 -5.37 12.52 9.07
N ASN A 56 -4.06 12.64 9.23
CA ASN A 56 -3.16 13.38 8.34
C ASN A 56 -2.56 12.49 7.23
N TYR A 57 -3.25 11.42 6.85
CA TYR A 57 -2.80 10.54 5.77
C TYR A 57 -3.93 10.21 4.79
N MET A 58 -3.52 9.82 3.60
CA MET A 58 -4.37 9.19 2.58
C MET A 58 -3.80 7.84 2.21
N ARG A 59 -4.68 6.88 1.91
CA ARG A 59 -4.29 5.58 1.38
C ARG A 59 -4.55 5.51 -0.12
N TYR A 60 -3.55 5.04 -0.86
CA TYR A 60 -3.63 4.66 -2.27
C TYR A 60 -3.76 3.14 -2.38
N ILE A 61 -4.55 2.66 -3.33
CA ILE A 61 -4.54 1.28 -3.80
C ILE A 61 -4.52 1.32 -5.32
N ASP A 62 -3.43 0.85 -5.90
CA ASP A 62 -3.29 0.67 -7.34
C ASP A 62 -3.44 -0.81 -7.67
N THR A 63 -4.36 -1.14 -8.56
CA THR A 63 -4.62 -2.52 -9.00
C THR A 63 -4.18 -2.70 -10.45
N PHE A 64 -3.32 -3.67 -10.67
CA PHE A 64 -2.73 -4.01 -11.97
C PHE A 64 -3.33 -5.32 -12.45
N THR A 65 -4.00 -5.28 -13.59
CA THR A 65 -4.63 -6.45 -14.22
C THR A 65 -3.94 -6.75 -15.54
N ASN A 66 -3.36 -7.94 -15.68
CA ASN A 66 -2.86 -8.40 -16.96
C ASN A 66 -4.03 -8.86 -17.84
N THR A 67 -4.33 -8.08 -18.88
CA THR A 67 -5.40 -8.35 -19.87
C THR A 67 -4.87 -9.00 -21.14
N SER A 68 -3.58 -9.31 -21.20
CA SER A 68 -2.99 -10.07 -22.31
C SER A 68 -3.26 -11.58 -22.17
N ASN A 69 -2.80 -12.35 -23.15
CA ASN A 69 -2.88 -13.81 -23.15
C ASN A 69 -1.58 -14.50 -22.70
N SER A 70 -0.59 -13.74 -22.23
CA SER A 70 0.71 -14.25 -21.76
C SER A 70 1.07 -13.67 -20.39
N ALA A 71 2.08 -14.25 -19.74
CA ALA A 71 2.61 -13.66 -18.51
C ALA A 71 3.40 -12.38 -18.81
N LEU A 72 3.25 -11.38 -17.94
CA LEU A 72 3.96 -10.10 -18.00
C LEU A 72 4.73 -9.85 -16.70
N ASN A 73 5.89 -9.24 -16.82
CA ASN A 73 6.63 -8.66 -15.70
C ASN A 73 6.39 -7.15 -15.68
N LEU A 74 6.19 -6.62 -14.48
CA LEU A 74 5.80 -5.25 -14.26
C LEU A 74 6.67 -4.66 -13.15
N LEU A 75 7.47 -3.65 -13.50
CA LEU A 75 8.04 -2.75 -12.51
C LEU A 75 7.08 -1.60 -12.28
N VAL A 76 6.84 -1.27 -11.01
CA VAL A 76 5.98 -0.18 -10.58
C VAL A 76 6.80 0.77 -9.73
N ALA A 77 6.91 2.04 -10.12
CA ALA A 77 7.50 3.08 -9.30
C ALA A 77 6.38 3.97 -8.77
N TRP A 78 6.19 3.99 -7.45
CA TRP A 78 5.25 4.91 -6.78
C TRP A 78 6.04 5.95 -6.00
N GLY A 79 5.76 7.23 -6.25
CA GLY A 79 6.57 8.33 -5.72
C GLY A 79 6.32 9.62 -6.48
N GLY A 80 7.24 10.56 -6.41
CA GLY A 80 7.15 11.85 -7.07
C GLY A 80 7.89 12.94 -6.33
N ASP A 81 7.71 14.16 -6.81
CA ASP A 81 8.15 15.41 -6.18
C ASP A 81 7.59 15.56 -4.74
N LEU A 82 8.47 15.76 -3.75
CA LEU A 82 8.11 15.96 -2.34
C LEU A 82 7.79 17.42 -1.99
N GLY A 83 8.11 18.37 -2.87
CA GLY A 83 7.84 19.81 -2.74
C GLY A 83 8.90 20.60 -1.97
N SER A 84 10.02 19.97 -1.62
CA SER A 84 11.10 20.58 -0.81
C SER A 84 12.28 21.11 -1.62
N ASP A 85 12.21 20.98 -2.95
CA ASP A 85 13.30 21.27 -3.89
C ASP A 85 14.62 20.63 -3.42
N SER A 86 15.73 21.37 -3.50
CA SER A 86 17.07 20.93 -3.08
C SER A 86 17.28 20.83 -1.56
N SER A 87 16.24 21.01 -0.74
CA SER A 87 16.30 21.03 0.72
C SER A 87 15.69 19.78 1.38
N THR A 88 15.37 18.74 0.59
CA THR A 88 14.89 17.46 1.11
C THR A 88 15.87 16.87 2.12
N THR A 89 15.35 16.51 3.28
CA THR A 89 16.09 15.79 4.32
C THR A 89 15.30 14.56 4.77
N VAL A 90 15.95 13.40 4.79
CA VAL A 90 15.40 12.21 5.45
C VAL A 90 15.43 12.44 6.95
N ALA A 91 14.26 12.60 7.56
CA ALA A 91 14.13 12.86 8.99
C ALA A 91 14.09 11.57 9.82
N ALA A 92 13.48 10.51 9.26
CA ALA A 92 13.39 9.21 9.92
C ALA A 92 13.09 8.08 8.92
N THR A 93 13.53 6.88 9.24
CA THR A 93 13.27 5.64 8.50
C THR A 93 12.88 4.53 9.48
N ALA A 94 12.23 3.46 8.98
CA ALA A 94 11.86 2.33 9.81
C ALA A 94 13.08 1.59 10.42
N SER A 95 14.22 1.60 9.73
CA SER A 95 15.51 1.08 10.18
C SER A 95 16.20 1.98 11.21
N GLY A 96 15.92 3.29 11.18
CA GLY A 96 16.56 4.30 12.01
C GLY A 96 17.93 4.78 11.53
N ASP A 97 18.37 4.41 10.32
CA ASP A 97 19.69 4.77 9.76
C ASP A 97 19.69 6.02 8.88
N LEU A 98 18.52 6.65 8.69
CA LEU A 98 18.31 7.86 7.87
C LEU A 98 18.67 7.68 6.39
N THR A 99 18.77 6.44 5.91
CA THR A 99 18.92 6.12 4.50
C THR A 99 17.72 5.32 4.07
N ILE A 100 16.89 5.86 3.18
CA ILE A 100 15.71 5.13 2.70
C ILE A 100 16.19 3.91 1.89
N GLY A 101 15.90 2.72 2.40
CA GLY A 101 16.28 1.44 1.80
C GLY A 101 15.09 0.51 1.60
N THR A 102 15.33 -0.65 0.96
CA THR A 102 14.27 -1.64 0.69
C THR A 102 13.81 -2.39 1.95
N ASN A 103 14.57 -2.29 3.04
CA ASN A 103 14.22 -2.78 4.36
C ASN A 103 13.29 -1.82 5.14
N ASP A 104 13.09 -0.60 4.64
CA ASP A 104 12.20 0.37 5.29
C ASP A 104 10.74 0.14 4.91
N THR A 105 9.92 -0.12 5.93
CA THR A 105 8.46 -0.22 5.77
C THR A 105 7.78 1.15 5.69
N TRP A 106 8.46 2.17 6.20
CA TRP A 106 8.07 3.56 6.14
C TRP A 106 9.30 4.48 6.14
N ALA A 107 9.12 5.68 5.60
CA ALA A 107 10.12 6.74 5.61
C ALA A 107 9.45 8.11 5.79
N LEU A 108 10.21 9.08 6.30
CA LEU A 108 9.76 10.44 6.54
C LEU A 108 10.81 11.41 6.00
N THR A 109 10.35 12.36 5.19
CA THR A 109 11.14 13.49 4.73
C THR A 109 10.58 14.79 5.27
N ILE A 110 11.46 15.76 5.43
CA ILE A 110 11.14 17.15 5.73
C ILE A 110 11.89 18.04 4.76
N GLU A 111 11.45 19.29 4.65
CA GLU A 111 12.34 20.35 4.22
C GLU A 111 13.07 20.93 5.41
N ASN A 112 14.40 20.97 5.32
CA ASN A 112 15.22 21.71 6.27
C ASN A 112 15.93 22.86 5.56
N ASP A 113 15.32 24.04 5.57
CA ASP A 113 15.94 25.25 5.02
C ASP A 113 17.21 25.61 5.81
N GLY A 114 18.27 25.95 5.07
CA GLY A 114 19.63 26.18 5.56
C GLY A 114 20.67 25.18 5.04
N GLY A 115 20.26 24.17 4.27
CA GLY A 115 21.17 23.23 3.56
C GLY A 115 22.01 22.34 4.48
N LEU A 116 21.65 22.27 5.78
CA LEU A 116 22.37 21.49 6.77
C LEU A 116 21.91 20.04 6.84
N PHE A 117 20.85 19.69 6.10
CA PHE A 117 20.20 18.37 6.12
C PHE A 117 20.02 17.83 7.54
N ASN A 118 19.50 18.67 8.44
CA ASN A 118 19.34 18.31 9.84
C ASN A 118 18.03 17.52 10.05
N PRO A 119 18.08 16.19 10.29
CA PRO A 119 16.88 15.36 10.45
C PRO A 119 16.05 15.71 11.70
N ALA A 120 16.62 16.48 12.63
CA ALA A 120 15.96 16.97 13.84
C ALA A 120 15.71 18.48 13.81
N GLY A 121 15.91 19.13 12.65
CA GLY A 121 15.61 20.53 12.46
C GLY A 121 14.10 20.79 12.34
N PRO A 122 13.69 22.07 12.27
CA PRO A 122 12.31 22.38 11.98
C PRO A 122 11.93 21.86 10.59
N ALA A 123 10.71 21.34 10.47
CA ALA A 123 10.09 21.10 9.18
C ALA A 123 9.55 22.43 8.64
N ASN A 124 10.37 23.13 7.85
CA ASN A 124 10.04 24.45 7.30
C ASN A 124 9.04 24.35 6.13
N ASP A 125 8.89 23.14 5.58
CA ASP A 125 7.73 22.73 4.82
C ASP A 125 7.11 21.48 5.46
N PRO A 126 5.82 21.20 5.23
CA PRO A 126 5.12 20.08 5.85
C PRO A 126 5.84 18.74 5.66
N PRO A 127 6.13 17.98 6.73
CA PRO A 127 6.73 16.65 6.61
C PRO A 127 5.90 15.75 5.71
N VAL A 128 6.56 15.01 4.83
CA VAL A 128 5.92 14.03 3.94
C VAL A 128 6.38 12.63 4.33
N GLY A 129 5.41 11.79 4.69
CA GLY A 129 5.67 10.45 5.19
C GLY A 129 5.07 9.38 4.29
N TYR A 130 5.72 8.22 4.23
CA TYR A 130 5.34 7.12 3.35
C TYR A 130 5.26 5.82 4.15
N VAL A 131 4.24 5.01 3.89
CA VAL A 131 4.23 3.58 4.25
C VAL A 131 4.05 2.77 2.98
N VAL A 132 5.01 1.89 2.72
CA VAL A 132 5.24 1.30 1.38
C VAL A 132 5.09 -0.22 1.36
N GLY A 133 4.82 -0.80 2.52
CA GLY A 133 4.63 -2.23 2.68
C GLY A 133 5.31 -2.73 3.94
N ASN A 134 5.10 -4.01 4.26
CA ASN A 134 5.74 -4.67 5.40
C ASN A 134 6.33 -6.05 5.03
N ASN A 135 6.61 -6.25 3.75
CA ASN A 135 7.25 -7.45 3.23
C ASN A 135 8.30 -7.08 2.15
N SER A 136 8.96 -8.10 1.61
CA SER A 136 10.18 -7.94 0.82
C SER A 136 9.98 -7.75 -0.70
N ILE A 137 8.80 -7.26 -1.15
CA ILE A 137 8.56 -7.07 -2.60
C ILE A 137 9.02 -5.70 -3.13
N LEU A 138 9.38 -4.77 -2.24
CA LEU A 138 10.05 -3.52 -2.60
C LEU A 138 11.46 -3.85 -3.12
N SER A 139 11.73 -3.53 -4.38
CA SER A 139 12.96 -3.95 -5.08
C SER A 139 14.06 -2.90 -5.05
N SER A 140 13.72 -1.61 -5.10
CA SER A 140 14.69 -0.51 -5.08
C SER A 140 14.03 0.83 -4.72
N ILE A 141 14.88 1.81 -4.42
CA ILE A 141 14.51 3.22 -4.28
C ILE A 141 15.05 3.97 -5.49
N GLY A 142 14.16 4.59 -6.26
CA GLY A 142 14.47 5.19 -7.57
C GLY A 142 14.28 6.70 -7.59
N ASP A 143 14.96 7.36 -8.51
CA ASP A 143 14.77 8.78 -8.82
C ASP A 143 13.58 8.94 -9.78
N TYR A 144 12.54 9.63 -9.33
CA TYR A 144 11.26 9.73 -10.02
C TYR A 144 11.31 10.63 -11.25
N ASP A 145 11.99 11.78 -11.19
CA ASP A 145 12.04 12.74 -12.31
C ASP A 145 12.78 12.14 -13.51
N SER A 146 13.87 11.41 -13.24
CA SER A 146 14.64 10.72 -14.27
C SER A 146 13.97 9.43 -14.75
N ASN A 147 14.53 8.26 -14.45
CA ASN A 147 13.95 6.95 -14.71
C ASN A 147 14.15 6.09 -13.46
N PRO A 148 13.09 5.88 -12.65
CA PRO A 148 13.23 5.23 -11.34
C PRO A 148 13.57 3.73 -11.44
N PHE A 149 13.47 3.14 -12.63
CA PHE A 149 13.83 1.73 -12.87
C PHE A 149 15.32 1.52 -13.13
N VAL A 150 16.07 2.59 -13.37
CA VAL A 150 17.51 2.56 -13.70
C VAL A 150 18.31 3.43 -12.75
N ASN A 151 17.81 4.62 -12.42
CA ASN A 151 18.49 5.58 -11.57
C ASN A 151 18.01 5.44 -10.12
N SER A 152 18.97 5.27 -9.21
CA SER A 152 18.69 5.26 -7.77
C SER A 152 18.45 6.68 -7.26
N TRP A 153 17.55 6.82 -6.30
CA TRP A 153 17.37 8.10 -5.62
C TRP A 153 18.65 8.48 -4.85
N PRO A 154 19.19 9.70 -5.02
CA PRO A 154 20.49 10.06 -4.46
C PRO A 154 20.45 10.38 -2.95
N GLY A 155 19.26 10.55 -2.36
CA GLY A 155 19.08 10.89 -0.95
C GLY A 155 18.83 12.38 -0.72
N ASN A 156 19.33 12.91 0.39
CA ASN A 156 19.16 14.30 0.79
C ASN A 156 19.49 15.28 -0.35
N GLY A 157 18.67 16.33 -0.48
CA GLY A 157 18.77 17.36 -1.50
C GLY A 157 18.13 17.01 -2.86
N ASN A 158 17.38 15.91 -2.93
CA ASN A 158 16.59 15.53 -4.08
C ASN A 158 15.18 15.14 -3.61
N ASP A 159 14.17 15.78 -4.18
CA ASP A 159 12.76 15.57 -3.85
C ASP A 159 12.04 14.64 -4.83
N ASP A 160 12.75 13.93 -5.69
CA ASP A 160 12.17 13.01 -6.65
C ASP A 160 12.24 11.56 -6.16
N LEU A 161 11.63 11.28 -5.01
CA LEU A 161 11.68 9.94 -4.40
C LEU A 161 10.68 8.97 -5.05
N ALA A 162 11.13 7.76 -5.39
CA ALA A 162 10.27 6.66 -5.82
C ALA A 162 10.56 5.33 -5.11
N PHE A 163 9.50 4.61 -4.78
CA PHE A 163 9.53 3.23 -4.28
C PHE A 163 9.19 2.28 -5.43
N VAL A 164 10.11 1.38 -5.76
CA VAL A 164 10.00 0.50 -6.93
C VAL A 164 9.68 -0.92 -6.50
N TYR A 165 8.66 -1.51 -7.11
CA TYR A 165 8.19 -2.87 -6.88
C TYR A 165 8.35 -3.71 -8.14
N ASN A 166 8.59 -5.01 -7.97
CA ASN A 166 8.64 -5.96 -9.08
C ASN A 166 7.52 -7.00 -8.95
N LEU A 167 6.64 -7.05 -9.95
CA LEU A 167 5.46 -7.91 -9.99
C LEU A 167 5.54 -8.82 -11.22
N SER A 168 5.10 -10.07 -11.06
CA SER A 168 4.89 -11.00 -12.16
C SER A 168 3.43 -11.40 -12.20
N LEU A 169 2.77 -11.20 -13.35
CA LEU A 169 1.35 -11.39 -13.53
C LEU A 169 1.08 -12.39 -14.64
N GLN A 170 0.40 -13.49 -14.30
CA GLN A 170 -0.14 -14.42 -15.30
C GLN A 170 -1.26 -13.76 -16.11
N ALA A 171 -1.59 -14.34 -17.27
CA ALA A 171 -2.71 -13.88 -18.07
C ALA A 171 -4.01 -13.86 -17.24
N GLY A 172 -4.72 -12.72 -17.24
CA GLY A 172 -5.93 -12.50 -16.45
C GLY A 172 -5.71 -12.22 -14.96
N GLN A 173 -4.48 -12.30 -14.45
CA GLN A 173 -4.20 -12.07 -13.03
C GLN A 173 -4.32 -10.59 -12.67
N SER A 174 -4.89 -10.34 -11.50
CA SER A 174 -4.88 -9.03 -10.85
C SER A 174 -4.03 -9.08 -9.58
N THR A 175 -3.29 -8.01 -9.32
CA THR A 175 -2.64 -7.76 -8.03
C THR A 175 -2.76 -6.29 -7.66
N SER A 176 -2.72 -5.98 -6.38
CA SER A 176 -2.79 -4.60 -5.89
C SER A 176 -1.54 -4.25 -5.09
N LEU A 177 -1.15 -2.99 -5.14
CA LEU A 177 -0.21 -2.39 -4.19
C LEU A 177 -0.94 -1.32 -3.39
N ALA A 178 -0.71 -1.27 -2.10
CA ALA A 178 -1.25 -0.24 -1.21
C ALA A 178 -0.14 0.68 -0.72
N TYR A 179 -0.43 1.97 -0.56
CA TYR A 179 0.53 2.93 -0.02
C TYR A 179 -0.19 3.89 0.91
N PHE A 180 0.49 4.38 1.93
CA PHE A 180 -0.01 5.48 2.75
C PHE A 180 0.89 6.69 2.58
N LEU A 181 0.28 7.84 2.32
CA LEU A 181 0.95 9.14 2.22
C LEU A 181 0.48 9.99 3.40
N TYR A 182 1.40 10.34 4.29
CA TYR A 182 1.21 11.26 5.40
C TYR A 182 1.67 12.65 4.99
N ARG A 183 0.95 13.68 5.44
CA ARG A 183 1.38 15.08 5.35
C ARG A 183 1.17 15.77 6.70
N GLY A 184 2.24 16.25 7.30
CA GLY A 184 2.21 17.00 8.55
C GLY A 184 1.80 18.46 8.37
N LEU A 185 2.05 19.24 9.41
CA LEU A 185 2.06 20.70 9.34
C LEU A 185 3.50 21.21 9.26
N GLU A 186 3.66 22.42 8.74
CA GLU A 186 4.89 23.19 8.90
C GLU A 186 5.06 23.58 10.39
N GLU A 187 6.31 23.59 10.87
CA GLU A 187 6.63 23.90 12.26
C GLU A 187 6.99 25.39 12.44
N ASN A 188 6.75 25.89 13.65
CA ASN A 188 6.96 27.27 14.08
C ASN A 188 6.08 28.35 13.40
N ILE A 189 5.16 27.94 12.53
CA ILE A 189 4.13 28.82 11.95
C ILE A 189 2.72 28.45 12.44
N THR A 190 1.78 29.39 12.36
CA THR A 190 0.38 29.11 12.68
C THR A 190 -0.28 28.35 11.54
N GLY A 191 -0.65 27.09 11.80
CA GLY A 191 -1.38 26.22 10.90
C GLY A 191 -2.86 26.61 10.71
N PRO A 192 -3.57 25.89 9.82
CA PRO A 192 -4.89 26.28 9.33
C PRO A 192 -6.00 26.26 10.39
N LEU A 193 -5.83 25.55 11.51
CA LEU A 193 -6.78 25.54 12.63
C LEU A 193 -6.21 26.23 13.88
N GLY A 194 -5.18 27.07 13.71
CA GLY A 194 -4.57 27.85 14.79
C GLY A 194 -3.54 27.08 15.63
N GLN A 195 -3.18 25.86 15.25
CA GLN A 195 -2.07 25.15 15.89
C GLN A 195 -0.74 25.80 15.50
N GLN A 196 0.25 25.78 16.38
CA GLN A 196 1.62 26.19 16.05
C GLN A 196 2.57 25.13 16.59
N PRO A 197 2.83 24.06 15.81
CA PRO A 197 3.76 23.02 16.22
C PRO A 197 5.14 23.61 16.45
N THR A 198 5.84 23.20 17.50
CA THR A 198 7.23 23.58 17.73
C THR A 198 8.17 22.63 17.00
N THR A 199 9.42 23.04 16.76
CA THR A 199 10.47 22.21 16.17
C THR A 199 10.46 20.76 16.69
N GLY A 200 10.38 19.80 15.77
CA GLY A 200 10.39 18.36 16.01
C GLY A 200 9.05 17.73 16.42
N GLN A 201 8.01 18.52 16.69
CA GLN A 201 6.70 17.97 17.07
C GLN A 201 6.02 17.21 15.93
N GLU A 202 6.05 17.74 14.71
CA GLU A 202 5.44 17.10 13.53
C GLU A 202 6.27 15.90 13.08
N ILE A 203 7.60 15.95 13.26
CA ILE A 203 8.48 14.80 13.01
C ILE A 203 8.13 13.64 13.97
N ALA A 204 7.95 13.92 15.26
CA ALA A 204 7.58 12.91 16.25
C ALA A 204 6.17 12.33 16.01
N LEU A 205 5.22 13.20 15.65
CA LEU A 205 3.85 12.79 15.29
C LEU A 205 3.84 11.90 14.05
N ALA A 206 4.53 12.30 12.99
CA ALA A 206 4.63 11.56 11.74
C ALA A 206 5.22 10.16 11.97
N GLN A 207 6.33 10.05 12.69
CA GLN A 207 6.93 8.75 13.04
C GLN A 207 5.94 7.82 13.76
N THR A 208 5.18 8.37 14.71
CA THR A 208 4.15 7.59 15.44
C THR A 208 3.07 7.07 14.50
N VAL A 209 2.57 7.93 13.61
CA VAL A 209 1.51 7.57 12.64
C VAL A 209 2.03 6.54 11.62
N LEU A 210 3.21 6.76 11.05
CA LEU A 210 3.81 5.90 10.05
C LEU A 210 4.15 4.51 10.62
N ALA A 211 4.78 4.45 11.80
CA ALA A 211 5.06 3.19 12.47
C ALA A 211 3.78 2.42 12.81
N ASN A 212 2.72 3.12 13.24
CA ASN A 212 1.43 2.49 13.51
C ASN A 212 0.80 1.92 12.23
N LEU A 213 0.82 2.68 11.12
CA LEU A 213 0.27 2.24 9.83
C LEU A 213 1.06 1.08 9.21
N ALA A 214 2.38 1.03 9.38
CA ALA A 214 3.20 -0.08 8.92
C ALA A 214 2.84 -1.40 9.63
N GLN A 215 2.53 -1.32 10.94
CA GLN A 215 2.14 -2.48 11.74
C GLN A 215 0.65 -2.83 11.61
N ASN A 216 -0.21 -1.82 11.54
CA ASN A 216 -1.67 -1.93 11.56
C ASN A 216 -2.25 -1.14 10.38
N PRO A 217 -2.03 -1.57 9.13
CA PRO A 217 -2.48 -0.82 7.97
C PRO A 217 -4.00 -0.72 7.96
N ASN A 218 -4.52 0.50 7.78
CA ASN A 218 -5.96 0.73 7.76
C ASN A 218 -6.55 0.20 6.45
N PHE A 219 -7.04 -1.04 6.48
CA PHE A 219 -7.78 -1.73 5.42
C PHE A 219 -9.22 -2.08 5.82
N SER A 220 -9.75 -1.38 6.82
CA SER A 220 -11.06 -1.66 7.44
C SER A 220 -12.24 -1.50 6.47
N ASP A 221 -12.08 -0.65 5.45
CA ASP A 221 -13.09 -0.36 4.45
C ASP A 221 -13.10 -1.39 3.29
N LEU A 222 -12.05 -2.22 3.16
CA LEU A 222 -11.91 -3.18 2.08
C LEU A 222 -12.62 -4.50 2.37
N THR A 223 -13.07 -5.20 1.33
CA THR A 223 -13.54 -6.58 1.46
C THR A 223 -12.35 -7.53 1.70
N PRO A 224 -12.58 -8.75 2.23
CA PRO A 224 -11.52 -9.76 2.34
C PRO A 224 -10.84 -10.07 1.00
N GLN A 225 -11.60 -10.11 -0.10
CA GLN A 225 -11.06 -10.33 -1.43
C GLN A 225 -10.14 -9.18 -1.88
N GLN A 226 -10.54 -7.93 -1.65
CA GLN A 226 -9.71 -6.76 -1.95
C GLN A 226 -8.41 -6.77 -1.15
N ARG A 227 -8.47 -7.10 0.15
CA ARG A 227 -7.27 -7.25 0.99
C ARG A 227 -6.36 -8.37 0.49
N GLY A 228 -6.93 -9.49 0.06
CA GLY A 228 -6.17 -10.63 -0.47
C GLY A 228 -5.41 -10.34 -1.77
N MET A 229 -5.74 -9.26 -2.48
CA MET A 229 -4.99 -8.83 -3.67
C MET A 229 -3.79 -7.94 -3.34
N ILE A 230 -3.69 -7.38 -2.13
CA ILE A 230 -2.61 -6.46 -1.76
C ILE A 230 -1.33 -7.25 -1.56
N ALA A 231 -0.34 -7.02 -2.43
CA ALA A 231 0.89 -7.82 -2.47
C ALA A 231 1.98 -7.31 -1.51
N ASN A 232 2.04 -6.00 -1.21
CA ASN A 232 3.09 -5.41 -0.38
C ASN A 232 2.79 -5.40 1.12
N PHE A 233 1.66 -5.93 1.55
CA PHE A 233 1.33 -6.08 2.96
C PHE A 233 0.96 -7.52 3.29
N THR A 234 1.61 -8.07 4.30
CA THR A 234 1.13 -9.27 4.99
C THR A 234 -0.08 -8.86 5.81
N THR A 235 -1.29 -9.10 5.29
CA THR A 235 -2.52 -8.97 6.07
C THR A 235 -2.77 -10.26 6.85
N PRO A 236 -3.16 -10.19 8.14
CA PRO A 236 -3.65 -11.38 8.82
C PRO A 236 -4.80 -11.96 8.01
N ALA A 237 -4.76 -13.27 7.76
CA ALA A 237 -5.88 -13.95 7.10
C ALA A 237 -7.16 -13.58 7.84
N ALA A 238 -8.19 -13.14 7.11
CA ALA A 238 -9.50 -12.96 7.71
C ALA A 238 -9.88 -14.29 8.38
N THR A 239 -10.11 -14.28 9.69
CA THR A 239 -10.67 -15.43 10.36
C THR A 239 -12.05 -15.64 9.75
N VAL A 240 -12.17 -16.62 8.86
CA VAL A 240 -13.49 -17.09 8.43
C VAL A 240 -14.12 -17.67 9.69
N PRO A 241 -15.26 -17.15 10.18
CA PRO A 241 -16.02 -17.89 11.17
C PRO A 241 -16.40 -19.20 10.49
N GLU A 242 -15.82 -20.30 10.95
CA GLU A 242 -16.24 -21.63 10.48
C GLU A 242 -17.77 -21.67 10.55
N PRO A 243 -18.48 -21.97 9.45
CA PRO A 243 -19.92 -22.20 9.56
C PRO A 243 -20.07 -23.30 10.60
N ALA A 244 -20.86 -23.03 11.65
CA ALA A 244 -21.15 -24.00 12.69
C ALA A 244 -21.41 -25.34 12.03
N SER A 245 -20.50 -26.29 12.28
CA SER A 245 -20.33 -27.45 11.41
C SER A 245 -21.66 -28.16 11.17
N THR A 246 -21.82 -28.66 9.95
CA THR A 246 -22.92 -29.51 9.46
C THR A 246 -23.15 -30.82 10.26
N LEU A 247 -22.49 -30.99 11.42
CA LEU A 247 -22.74 -32.06 12.39
C LEU A 247 -24.08 -31.90 13.14
N GLY A 248 -24.78 -30.76 13.00
CA GLY A 248 -26.14 -30.57 13.53
C GLY A 248 -27.27 -31.18 12.69
N LEU A 249 -27.00 -31.69 11.47
CA LEU A 249 -28.05 -32.13 10.54
C LEU A 249 -28.26 -33.66 10.47
N LEU A 250 -27.87 -34.41 11.52
CA LEU A 250 -28.13 -35.86 11.62
C LEU A 250 -28.88 -36.28 12.90
N ALA A 251 -29.33 -35.33 13.74
CA ALA A 251 -30.08 -35.64 14.96
C ALA A 251 -31.61 -35.61 14.80
N VAL A 252 -32.13 -35.42 13.58
CA VAL A 252 -33.59 -35.48 13.29
C VAL A 252 -33.84 -36.54 12.22
N GLY A 253 -33.74 -37.82 12.62
CA GLY A 253 -33.91 -38.91 11.67
C GLY A 253 -33.77 -40.33 12.24
N ALA A 254 -34.14 -40.57 13.50
CA ALA A 254 -34.23 -41.93 14.04
C ALA A 254 -35.24 -42.02 15.19
N ILE A 255 -36.48 -41.58 14.96
CA ILE A 255 -37.63 -42.04 15.75
C ILE A 255 -38.42 -42.97 14.83
N GLY A 256 -38.14 -44.27 14.90
CA GLY A 256 -38.85 -45.25 14.11
C GLY A 256 -38.25 -46.65 14.14
N ALA A 257 -38.92 -47.55 14.85
CA ALA A 257 -38.88 -49.01 14.71
C ALA A 257 -37.68 -49.76 15.30
N THR A 258 -37.79 -50.19 16.57
CA THR A 258 -37.29 -51.50 17.01
C THR A 258 -38.17 -52.09 18.12
N SER A 259 -39.10 -52.98 17.77
CA SER A 259 -39.56 -54.05 18.67
C SER A 259 -40.41 -55.08 17.91
N ALA A 260 -39.74 -55.94 17.15
CA ALA A 260 -40.23 -57.29 16.88
C ALA A 260 -39.07 -58.16 16.39
N LEU A 261 -38.79 -59.24 17.13
CA LEU A 261 -38.44 -60.59 16.65
C LEU A 261 -37.52 -61.31 17.65
N LYS A 262 -38.15 -61.95 18.64
CA LYS A 262 -37.56 -63.03 19.43
C LYS A 262 -37.98 -64.36 18.78
N ARG A 263 -37.01 -65.08 18.20
CA ARG A 263 -37.07 -66.50 17.76
C ARG A 263 -35.63 -67.02 17.93
N LYS A 264 -35.32 -68.21 18.45
CA LYS A 264 -36.02 -69.50 18.51
C LYS A 264 -35.39 -70.37 19.61
N ASN A 265 -36.19 -71.30 20.12
CA ASN A 265 -35.90 -72.47 20.97
C ASN A 265 -34.77 -73.39 20.44
N LYS A 266 -34.04 -74.10 21.34
CA LYS A 266 -34.28 -75.53 21.70
C LYS A 266 -33.18 -76.16 22.57
N GLN A 267 -33.64 -76.99 23.52
CA GLN A 267 -33.10 -78.29 24.03
C GLN A 267 -31.81 -78.27 24.88
N ASN A 268 -31.69 -78.94 26.04
CA ASN A 268 -32.41 -80.07 26.64
C ASN A 268 -32.83 -79.80 28.10
#